data_AF-A0AAU2KUB1-F1
#
_entry.id   AF-A0AAU2KUB1-F1
#
_cell.length_a   1.000
_cell.length_b   1.000
_cell.length_c   1.000
_cell.angle_alpha   90.00
_cell.angle_beta   90.00
_cell.angle_gamma   90.00
#
_symmetry.space_group_name_H-M   'P 1'
#
loop_
_entity.id
_entity.type
_entity.pdbx_description
1 polymer ?
#
loop_
_entity_poly.entity_id
_entity_poly.type
_entity_poly.pdbx_seq_one_letter_code
_entity_poly.pdbx_strand_id
1 'polypeptide(L)'
;MNTSGEGPAGRLLALIGEHHAAVRAALDDEQYAVLLTRLETLAAVVPDDGMAVRRACQGVRLALLALPFDHPVRPALDAVRLVAAPPEPAVVMGARELMALLAPARQPAPDMPDGTSDEILRAPALSRDEAHARCGGAAPPELIRFADPRGGERYPEFQFPEGCGSPYEVVIQVNRLLLADIDPWGAAAWWLSGNTWLGGTPAALLGRLPDRELVGAAAALVEGD
;
A
#
# COMPACT_ATOMS: atom_id res chain seq x y z
N MET A 1 -17.60 -12.62 15.33
CA MET A 1 -18.86 -12.62 14.56
C MET A 1 -18.53 -13.08 13.14
N ASN A 2 -19.14 -14.19 12.72
CA ASN A 2 -19.29 -14.74 11.37
C ASN A 2 -18.04 -15.22 10.59
N THR A 3 -17.48 -16.38 10.97
CA THR A 3 -16.65 -17.24 10.09
C THR A 3 -17.46 -18.46 9.65
N SER A 4 -18.54 -18.25 8.89
CA SER A 4 -19.36 -19.35 8.39
C SER A 4 -19.76 -19.04 6.95
N GLY A 5 -18.88 -19.34 6.01
CA GLY A 5 -19.15 -19.14 4.59
C GLY A 5 -17.94 -19.11 3.66
N GLU A 6 -16.72 -19.38 4.13
CA GLU A 6 -15.54 -19.35 3.27
C GLU A 6 -15.14 -20.77 2.85
N GLY A 7 -15.12 -21.02 1.53
CA GLY A 7 -14.57 -22.25 0.98
C GLY A 7 -13.12 -22.52 1.43
N PRO A 8 -12.59 -23.74 1.19
CA PRO A 8 -11.27 -24.15 1.67
C PRO A 8 -10.11 -23.19 1.35
N ALA A 9 -10.21 -22.47 0.23
CA ALA A 9 -9.23 -21.46 -0.17
C ALA A 9 -9.28 -20.18 0.70
N GLY A 10 -10.47 -19.71 1.10
CA GLY A 10 -10.59 -18.56 2.01
C GLY A 10 -10.03 -18.89 3.39
N ARG A 11 -10.33 -20.08 3.91
CA ARG A 11 -9.75 -20.59 5.16
C ARG A 11 -8.23 -20.70 5.11
N LEU A 12 -7.66 -21.10 3.98
CA LEU A 12 -6.21 -21.14 3.80
C LEU A 12 -5.61 -19.73 3.90
N LEU A 13 -6.22 -18.73 3.26
CA LEU A 13 -5.76 -17.33 3.33
C LEU A 13 -5.84 -16.78 4.76
N ALA A 14 -6.94 -17.04 5.47
CA ALA A 14 -7.08 -16.65 6.87
C ALA A 14 -5.97 -17.25 7.77
N LEU A 15 -5.64 -18.53 7.59
CA LEU A 15 -4.58 -19.20 8.34
C LEU A 15 -3.18 -18.68 8.01
N ILE A 16 -2.94 -18.27 6.76
CA ILE A 16 -1.68 -17.60 6.39
C ILE A 16 -1.58 -16.26 7.13
N GLY A 17 -2.67 -15.48 7.19
CA GLY A 17 -2.70 -14.22 7.93
C GLY A 17 -2.50 -14.40 9.43
N GLU A 18 -3.18 -15.37 10.04
CA GLU A 18 -3.05 -15.69 11.46
C GLU A 18 -1.62 -16.10 11.84
N HIS A 19 -0.95 -16.86 10.97
CA HIS A 19 0.39 -17.41 11.23
C HIS A 19 1.50 -16.75 10.38
N HIS A 20 1.30 -15.52 9.92
CA HIS A 20 2.21 -14.86 8.96
C HIS A 20 3.66 -14.80 9.45
N ALA A 21 3.89 -14.50 10.74
CA ALA A 21 5.22 -14.45 11.33
C ALA A 21 5.91 -15.83 11.33
N ALA A 22 5.16 -16.90 11.59
CA ALA A 22 5.67 -18.27 11.53
C ALA A 22 5.95 -18.71 10.08
N VAL A 23 5.10 -18.32 9.13
CA VAL A 23 5.31 -18.54 7.69
C VAL A 23 6.59 -17.85 7.22
N ARG A 24 6.79 -16.58 7.59
CA ARG A 24 8.00 -15.81 7.24
C ARG A 24 9.26 -16.44 7.84
N ALA A 25 9.20 -16.92 9.08
CA ALA A 25 10.34 -17.56 9.73
C ALA A 25 10.68 -18.94 9.16
N ALA A 26 9.70 -19.62 8.54
CA ALA A 26 9.87 -20.96 7.98
C ALA A 26 10.31 -20.96 6.51
N LEU A 27 10.15 -19.85 5.80
CA LEU A 27 10.56 -19.69 4.40
C LEU A 27 11.82 -18.83 4.31
N ASP A 28 12.74 -19.21 3.42
CA ASP A 28 13.84 -18.31 3.05
C ASP A 28 13.34 -17.10 2.24
N ASP A 29 14.21 -16.11 2.01
CA ASP A 29 13.82 -14.85 1.38
C ASP A 29 13.30 -15.05 -0.06
N GLU A 30 13.86 -16.00 -0.81
CA GLU A 30 13.44 -16.30 -2.18
C GLU A 30 12.07 -16.99 -2.18
N GLN A 31 11.87 -17.97 -1.29
CA GLN A 31 10.60 -18.68 -1.13
C GLN A 31 9.49 -17.76 -0.61
N TYR A 32 9.82 -16.84 0.29
CA TYR A 32 8.89 -15.84 0.80
C TYR A 32 8.52 -14.82 -0.29
N ALA A 33 9.48 -14.34 -1.08
CA ALA A 33 9.21 -13.49 -2.23
C ALA A 33 8.30 -14.19 -3.25
N VAL A 34 8.54 -15.46 -3.54
CA VAL A 34 7.67 -16.27 -4.40
C VAL A 34 6.25 -16.34 -3.82
N LEU A 35 6.08 -16.56 -2.52
CA LEU A 35 4.77 -16.57 -1.87
C LEU A 35 4.04 -15.22 -2.06
N LEU A 36 4.72 -14.10 -1.83
CA LEU A 36 4.16 -12.75 -2.02
C LEU A 36 3.71 -12.52 -3.46
N THR A 37 4.55 -12.83 -4.45
CA THR A 37 4.18 -12.72 -5.88
C THR A 37 2.93 -13.56 -6.22
N ARG A 38 2.79 -14.75 -5.62
CA ARG A 38 1.60 -15.60 -5.85
C ARG A 38 0.34 -15.02 -5.22
N LEU A 39 0.44 -14.42 -4.04
CA LEU A 39 -0.67 -13.74 -3.36
C LEU A 39 -1.09 -12.47 -4.12
N GLU A 40 -0.13 -11.68 -4.60
CA GLU A 40 -0.39 -10.52 -5.45
C GLU A 40 -1.09 -10.93 -6.76
N THR A 41 -0.59 -11.98 -7.41
CA THR A 41 -1.22 -12.55 -8.61
C THR A 41 -2.67 -12.93 -8.34
N LEU A 42 -2.98 -13.52 -7.19
CA LEU A 42 -4.34 -13.90 -6.79
C LEU A 42 -5.22 -12.66 -6.52
N ALA A 43 -4.69 -11.64 -5.85
CA ALA A 43 -5.38 -10.39 -5.55
C ALA A 43 -5.76 -9.59 -6.82
N ALA A 44 -4.96 -9.71 -7.87
CA ALA A 44 -5.16 -9.03 -9.15
C ALA A 44 -6.15 -9.74 -10.10
N VAL A 45 -6.58 -10.98 -9.80
CA VAL A 45 -7.51 -11.73 -10.68
C VAL A 45 -8.90 -11.09 -10.71
N VAL A 46 -9.56 -11.13 -11.88
CA VAL A 46 -10.99 -10.79 -12.01
C VAL A 46 -11.82 -11.87 -11.30
N PRO A 47 -12.63 -11.54 -10.27
CA PRO A 47 -13.28 -12.54 -9.41
C PRO A 47 -14.19 -13.54 -10.13
N ASP A 48 -14.77 -13.16 -11.26
CA ASP A 48 -15.68 -14.01 -12.05
C ASP A 48 -14.96 -14.97 -13.00
N ASP A 49 -13.63 -14.84 -13.16
CA ASP A 49 -12.81 -15.80 -13.93
C ASP A 49 -12.38 -16.97 -13.04
N GLY A 50 -13.28 -17.93 -12.87
CA GLY A 50 -13.05 -19.10 -12.03
C GLY A 50 -11.82 -19.93 -12.43
N MET A 51 -11.37 -19.89 -13.69
CA MET A 51 -10.16 -20.62 -14.12
C MET A 51 -8.89 -19.88 -13.70
N ALA A 52 -8.86 -18.55 -13.87
CA ALA A 52 -7.77 -17.71 -13.40
C ALA A 52 -7.64 -17.75 -11.87
N VAL A 53 -8.77 -17.70 -11.14
CA VAL A 53 -8.76 -17.79 -9.67
C VAL A 53 -8.22 -19.16 -9.22
N ARG A 54 -8.64 -20.27 -9.86
CA ARG A 54 -8.09 -21.61 -9.56
C ARG A 54 -6.59 -21.68 -9.79
N ARG A 55 -6.11 -21.14 -10.91
CA ARG A 55 -4.68 -21.15 -11.25
C ARG A 55 -3.85 -20.33 -10.26
N ALA A 56 -4.35 -19.17 -9.85
CA ALA A 56 -3.67 -18.32 -8.87
C ALA A 56 -3.66 -18.97 -7.47
N CYS A 57 -4.78 -19.52 -7.01
CA CYS A 57 -4.84 -20.30 -5.76
C CYS A 57 -3.87 -21.50 -5.76
N GLN A 58 -3.75 -22.20 -6.90
CA GLN A 58 -2.79 -23.28 -7.05
C GLN A 58 -1.34 -22.78 -6.93
N GLY A 59 -1.04 -21.60 -7.45
CA GLY A 59 0.27 -20.95 -7.29
C GLY A 59 0.62 -20.69 -5.83
N VAL A 60 -0.30 -20.12 -5.05
CA VAL A 60 -0.14 -19.88 -3.60
C VAL A 60 0.10 -21.21 -2.86
N ARG A 61 -0.68 -22.24 -3.19
CA ARG A 61 -0.51 -23.57 -2.58
C ARG A 61 0.86 -24.18 -2.83
N LEU A 62 1.39 -24.04 -4.05
CA LEU A 62 2.72 -24.56 -4.40
C LEU A 62 3.84 -23.84 -3.65
N ALA A 63 3.73 -22.52 -3.47
CA ALA A 63 4.71 -21.75 -2.69
C ALA A 63 4.78 -22.23 -1.22
N LEU A 64 3.63 -22.59 -0.65
CA LEU A 64 3.53 -23.06 0.75
C LEU A 64 3.97 -24.51 0.95
N LEU A 65 4.32 -25.26 -0.11
CA LEU A 65 4.86 -26.62 0.03
C LEU A 65 6.28 -26.66 0.61
N ALA A 66 6.98 -25.54 0.61
CA ALA A 66 8.28 -25.40 1.28
C ALA A 66 8.16 -25.39 2.81
N LEU A 67 6.96 -25.16 3.36
CA LEU A 67 6.75 -25.14 4.81
C LEU A 67 7.01 -26.53 5.45
N PRO A 68 7.61 -26.55 6.66
CA PRO A 68 7.75 -27.75 7.49
C PRO A 68 6.42 -28.50 7.67
N PHE A 69 6.48 -29.82 7.82
CA PHE A 69 5.30 -30.68 7.89
C PHE A 69 4.42 -30.46 9.14
N ASP A 70 5.03 -29.99 10.23
CA ASP A 70 4.40 -29.64 11.50
C ASP A 70 3.81 -28.23 11.53
N HIS A 71 3.99 -27.44 10.46
CA HIS A 71 3.52 -26.06 10.40
C HIS A 71 1.98 -25.98 10.44
N PRO A 72 1.36 -25.05 11.21
CA PRO A 72 -0.10 -24.97 11.39
C PRO A 72 -0.90 -24.72 10.09
N VAL A 73 -0.25 -24.18 9.06
CA VAL A 73 -0.83 -23.95 7.72
C VAL A 73 -0.89 -25.23 6.86
N ARG A 74 -0.06 -26.26 7.14
CA ARG A 74 0.01 -27.50 6.36
C ARG A 74 -1.32 -28.25 6.26
N PRO A 75 -2.07 -28.49 7.36
CA PRO A 75 -3.34 -29.20 7.30
C PRO A 75 -4.36 -28.55 6.34
N ALA A 76 -4.32 -27.22 6.19
CA ALA A 76 -5.21 -26.50 5.29
C ALA A 76 -4.83 -26.66 3.81
N LEU A 77 -3.54 -26.85 3.48
CA LEU A 77 -3.10 -27.13 2.10
C LEU A 77 -3.69 -28.44 1.57
N ASP A 78 -3.79 -29.45 2.43
CA ASP A 78 -4.35 -30.76 2.08
C ASP A 78 -5.88 -30.71 1.96
N ALA A 79 -6.57 -29.87 2.74
CA ALA A 79 -8.01 -29.64 2.60
C ALA A 79 -8.38 -29.00 1.24
N VAL A 80 -7.55 -28.08 0.72
CA VAL A 80 -7.75 -27.46 -0.61
C VAL A 80 -7.49 -28.45 -1.75
N ARG A 81 -6.68 -29.49 -1.55
CA ARG A 81 -6.45 -30.55 -2.55
C ARG A 81 -7.68 -31.42 -2.80
N LEU A 82 -8.55 -31.55 -1.80
CA LEU A 82 -9.65 -32.52 -1.80
C LEU A 82 -10.98 -31.96 -2.30
N VAL A 83 -11.10 -30.64 -2.48
CA VAL A 83 -12.37 -29.99 -2.84
C VAL A 83 -12.30 -29.41 -4.25
N ALA A 84 -13.05 -30.01 -5.18
CA ALA A 84 -13.21 -29.57 -6.58
C ALA A 84 -14.23 -28.42 -6.75
N ALA A 85 -14.59 -27.73 -5.67
CA ALA A 85 -15.54 -26.63 -5.73
C ALA A 85 -14.94 -25.45 -6.53
N PRO A 86 -15.74 -24.74 -7.35
CA PRO A 86 -15.30 -23.49 -7.95
C PRO A 86 -14.88 -22.52 -6.84
N PRO A 87 -13.70 -21.88 -6.96
CA PRO A 87 -13.28 -20.92 -5.96
C PRO A 87 -14.28 -19.76 -5.94
N GLU A 88 -14.71 -19.39 -4.75
CA GLU A 88 -15.68 -18.32 -4.58
C GLU A 88 -15.02 -16.97 -4.88
N PRO A 89 -15.76 -15.99 -5.43
CA PRO A 89 -15.25 -14.64 -5.65
C PRO A 89 -14.64 -13.99 -4.39
N ALA A 90 -15.10 -14.40 -3.21
CA ALA A 90 -14.58 -13.98 -1.91
C ALA A 90 -13.09 -14.31 -1.70
N VAL A 91 -12.55 -15.31 -2.39
CA VAL A 91 -11.14 -15.71 -2.27
C VAL A 91 -10.20 -14.61 -2.80
N VAL A 92 -10.61 -13.88 -3.83
CA VAL A 92 -9.83 -12.74 -4.35
C VAL A 92 -9.84 -11.60 -3.33
N MET A 93 -10.97 -11.37 -2.65
CA MET A 93 -11.06 -10.34 -1.60
C MET A 93 -10.19 -10.70 -0.39
N GLY A 94 -10.27 -11.95 0.09
CA GLY A 94 -9.42 -12.43 1.18
C GLY A 94 -7.93 -12.36 0.84
N ALA A 95 -7.55 -12.54 -0.44
CA ALA A 95 -6.17 -12.38 -0.88
C ALA A 95 -5.71 -10.91 -0.83
N ARG A 96 -6.60 -9.96 -1.17
CA ARG A 96 -6.32 -8.52 -1.05
C ARG A 96 -6.15 -8.09 0.41
N GLU A 97 -7.04 -8.55 1.28
CA GLU A 97 -6.96 -8.31 2.73
C GLU A 97 -5.68 -8.90 3.33
N LEU A 98 -5.33 -10.13 2.92
CA LEU A 98 -4.08 -10.75 3.32
C LEU A 98 -2.86 -10.00 2.79
N MET A 99 -2.88 -9.51 1.54
CA MET A 99 -1.80 -8.68 1.00
C MET A 99 -1.67 -7.36 1.78
N ALA A 100 -2.77 -6.74 2.20
CA ALA A 100 -2.72 -5.55 3.04
C ALA A 100 -2.15 -5.84 4.45
N LEU A 101 -2.36 -7.05 4.97
CA LEU A 101 -1.80 -7.51 6.24
C LEU A 101 -0.31 -7.90 6.15
N LEU A 102 0.09 -8.50 5.03
CA LEU A 102 1.45 -9.03 4.79
C LEU A 102 2.38 -8.04 4.14
N ALA A 103 1.84 -7.01 3.47
CA ALA A 103 2.59 -5.79 3.25
C ALA A 103 3.23 -5.47 4.60
N PRO A 104 4.56 -5.27 4.66
CA PRO A 104 5.18 -4.88 5.91
C PRO A 104 4.28 -3.76 6.45
N ALA A 105 3.74 -3.94 7.66
CA ALA A 105 3.27 -2.79 8.41
C ALA A 105 4.50 -1.92 8.42
N ARG A 106 4.55 -0.93 7.52
CA ARG A 106 5.76 -0.22 7.16
C ARG A 106 6.33 0.16 8.50
N GLN A 107 7.42 -0.52 8.88
CA GLN A 107 7.90 -0.38 10.25
C GLN A 107 8.12 1.10 10.37
N PRO A 108 7.47 1.79 11.34
CA PRO A 108 7.55 3.24 11.40
C PRO A 108 9.03 3.54 11.35
N ALA A 109 9.43 4.24 10.29
CA ALA A 109 10.82 4.63 10.12
C ALA A 109 11.26 5.22 11.46
N PRO A 110 12.43 4.82 12.00
CA PRO A 110 12.81 5.21 13.36
C PRO A 110 12.70 6.72 13.51
N ASP A 111 11.79 7.11 14.40
CA ASP A 111 11.44 8.46 14.84
C ASP A 111 11.18 9.50 13.75
N MET A 112 10.08 9.33 13.02
CA MET A 112 9.28 10.44 12.52
C MET A 112 7.94 10.41 13.25
N PRO A 113 7.49 11.50 13.92
CA PRO A 113 6.16 11.50 14.51
C PRO A 113 5.14 11.32 13.38
N ASP A 114 4.40 10.21 13.40
CA ASP A 114 3.22 10.05 12.57
C ASP A 114 2.29 11.23 12.86
N GLY A 115 2.27 12.21 11.96
CA GLY A 115 1.24 13.23 11.98
C GLY A 115 -0.09 12.50 11.97
N THR A 116 -0.87 12.60 13.06
CA THR A 116 -2.16 11.92 13.13
C THR A 116 -3.00 12.38 11.94
N SER A 117 -3.84 11.53 11.35
CA SER A 117 -4.66 11.91 10.18
C SER A 117 -5.42 13.23 10.40
N ASP A 118 -5.81 13.53 11.64
CA ASP A 118 -6.41 14.80 12.05
C ASP A 118 -5.48 16.03 11.91
N GLU A 119 -4.18 15.87 12.15
CA GLU A 119 -3.19 16.94 11.98
C GLU A 119 -2.91 17.21 10.49
N ILE A 120 -2.77 16.15 9.70
CA ILE A 120 -2.64 16.25 8.23
C ILE A 120 -3.87 16.94 7.62
N LEU A 121 -5.08 16.61 8.11
CA LEU A 121 -6.32 17.25 7.64
C LEU A 121 -6.49 18.72 8.08
N ARG A 122 -5.75 19.17 9.10
CA ARG A 122 -5.72 20.58 9.54
C ARG A 122 -4.79 21.44 8.69
N ALA A 123 -3.92 20.84 7.86
CA ALA A 123 -3.08 21.61 6.95
C ALA A 123 -3.94 22.42 5.96
N PRO A 124 -3.50 23.63 5.57
CA PRO A 124 -4.13 24.39 4.50
C PRO A 124 -4.25 23.54 3.23
N ALA A 125 -5.43 23.53 2.62
CA ALA A 125 -5.72 22.70 1.45
C ALA A 125 -6.67 23.44 0.51
N LEU A 126 -6.42 23.25 -0.78
CA LEU A 126 -7.26 23.70 -1.88
C LEU A 126 -8.39 22.69 -2.13
N SER A 127 -9.54 23.19 -2.56
CA SER A 127 -10.59 22.37 -3.13
C SER A 127 -10.18 21.82 -4.50
N ARG A 128 -10.92 20.81 -4.98
CA ARG A 128 -10.74 20.25 -6.33
C ARG A 128 -10.72 21.32 -7.43
N ASP A 129 -11.68 22.24 -7.40
CA ASP A 129 -11.82 23.25 -8.45
C ASP A 129 -10.66 24.24 -8.44
N GLU A 130 -10.19 24.63 -7.26
CA GLU A 130 -9.00 25.48 -7.09
C GLU A 130 -7.72 24.78 -7.57
N ALA A 131 -7.54 23.51 -7.20
CA ALA A 131 -6.40 22.70 -7.64
C ALA A 131 -6.40 22.51 -9.17
N HIS A 132 -7.55 22.22 -9.76
CA HIS A 132 -7.70 22.10 -11.21
C HIS A 132 -7.43 23.42 -11.93
N ALA A 133 -7.92 24.54 -11.39
CA ALA A 133 -7.65 25.87 -11.93
C ALA A 133 -6.14 26.17 -11.93
N ARG A 134 -5.42 25.83 -10.85
CA ARG A 134 -3.96 25.98 -10.75
C ARG A 134 -3.19 25.08 -11.73
N CYS A 135 -3.73 23.91 -12.04
CA CYS A 135 -3.16 22.99 -13.03
C CYS A 135 -3.51 23.34 -14.49
N GLY A 136 -4.40 24.31 -14.73
CA GLY A 136 -4.92 24.60 -16.07
C GLY A 136 -5.78 23.47 -16.65
N GLY A 137 -6.35 22.61 -15.80
CA GLY A 137 -7.06 21.40 -16.22
C GLY A 137 -7.21 20.39 -15.08
N ALA A 138 -7.34 19.10 -15.42
CA ALA A 138 -7.37 18.05 -14.40
C ALA A 138 -6.02 18.01 -13.65
N ALA A 139 -6.08 17.88 -12.31
CA ALA A 139 -4.90 17.71 -11.48
C ALA A 139 -4.15 16.41 -11.85
N PRO A 140 -2.80 16.41 -11.88
CA PRO A 140 -2.02 15.20 -12.04
C PRO A 140 -2.37 14.16 -10.95
N PRO A 141 -2.42 12.86 -11.29
CA PRO A 141 -2.75 11.81 -10.33
C PRO A 141 -1.73 11.69 -9.19
N GLU A 142 -0.50 12.16 -9.39
CA GLU A 142 0.57 12.17 -8.40
C GLU A 142 0.39 13.25 -7.32
N LEU A 143 -0.58 14.16 -7.46
CA LEU A 143 -0.87 15.08 -6.38
C LEU A 143 -1.56 14.35 -5.23
N ILE A 144 -1.08 14.61 -4.02
CA ILE A 144 -1.71 14.17 -2.79
C ILE A 144 -3.11 14.76 -2.74
N ARG A 145 -4.09 13.87 -2.64
CA ARG A 145 -5.50 14.22 -2.52
C ARG A 145 -6.16 13.39 -1.44
N PHE A 146 -6.99 14.04 -0.65
CA PHE A 146 -7.81 13.38 0.36
C PHE A 146 -9.28 13.49 -0.02
N ALA A 147 -10.01 12.39 0.09
CA ALA A 147 -11.46 12.42 0.02
C ALA A 147 -12.00 12.93 1.37
N ASP A 148 -12.56 14.13 1.41
CA ASP A 148 -13.33 14.61 2.56
C ASP A 148 -14.80 14.16 2.41
N PRO A 149 -15.32 13.31 3.31
CA PRO A 149 -16.70 12.84 3.26
C PRO A 149 -17.76 13.96 3.32
N ARG A 150 -17.38 15.16 3.78
CA ARG A 150 -18.28 16.31 3.94
C ARG A 150 -17.97 17.46 2.97
N GLY A 151 -16.76 17.49 2.39
CA GLY A 151 -16.22 18.63 1.65
C GLY A 151 -15.69 18.36 0.24
N GLY A 152 -15.67 17.10 -0.21
CA GLY A 152 -15.11 16.73 -1.53
C GLY A 152 -13.60 16.52 -1.51
N GLU A 153 -12.96 16.45 -2.66
CA GLU A 153 -11.50 16.26 -2.74
C GLU A 153 -10.75 17.50 -2.22
N ARG A 154 -9.77 17.27 -1.35
CA ARG A 154 -8.89 18.29 -0.77
C ARG A 154 -7.45 18.01 -1.17
N TYR A 155 -6.74 19.05 -1.61
CA TYR A 155 -5.35 19.00 -2.04
C TYR A 155 -4.51 19.87 -1.11
N PRO A 156 -3.57 19.32 -0.32
CA PRO A 156 -2.68 20.13 0.51
C PRO A 156 -2.01 21.26 -0.28
N GLU A 157 -2.06 22.49 0.24
CA GLU A 157 -1.72 23.71 -0.50
C GLU A 157 -0.22 23.80 -0.81
N PHE A 158 0.65 23.20 0.01
CA PHE A 158 2.11 23.20 -0.17
C PHE A 158 2.57 22.64 -1.53
N GLN A 159 1.72 21.84 -2.19
CA GLN A 159 2.01 21.26 -3.50
C GLN A 159 2.05 22.33 -4.61
N PHE A 160 1.55 23.52 -4.32
CA PHE A 160 1.45 24.64 -5.24
C PHE A 160 2.29 25.82 -4.75
N PRO A 161 2.92 26.58 -5.67
CA PRO A 161 3.59 27.81 -5.29
C PRO A 161 2.61 28.84 -4.73
N GLU A 162 3.09 29.68 -3.81
CA GLU A 162 2.32 30.81 -3.30
C GLU A 162 1.86 31.71 -4.46
N GLY A 163 0.56 31.98 -4.53
CA GLY A 163 -0.04 32.73 -5.64
C GLY A 163 -0.53 31.84 -6.79
N CYS A 164 -0.25 32.26 -8.03
CA CYS A 164 -0.69 31.57 -9.24
C CYS A 164 0.47 30.80 -9.88
N GLY A 165 0.30 29.50 -10.07
CA GLY A 165 1.28 28.66 -10.76
C GLY A 165 0.90 27.19 -10.74
N SER A 166 1.48 26.43 -11.66
CA SER A 166 1.40 24.96 -11.69
C SER A 166 2.06 24.35 -10.44
N PRO A 167 1.68 23.13 -10.04
CA PRO A 167 2.31 22.43 -8.93
C PRO A 167 3.83 22.37 -9.08
N TYR A 168 4.56 22.33 -7.96
CA TYR A 168 6.00 22.15 -7.98
C TYR A 168 6.39 20.84 -8.68
N GLU A 169 7.29 20.88 -9.67
CA GLU A 169 7.75 19.67 -10.37
C GLU A 169 8.42 18.68 -9.40
N VAL A 170 9.18 19.19 -8.43
CA VAL A 170 9.80 18.37 -7.37
C VAL A 170 8.74 17.64 -6.52
N VAL A 171 7.59 18.26 -6.28
CA VAL A 171 6.49 17.62 -5.53
C VAL A 171 5.93 16.45 -6.33
N ILE A 172 5.67 16.64 -7.63
CA ILE A 172 5.19 15.56 -8.51
C ILE A 172 6.21 14.39 -8.53
N GLN A 173 7.50 14.71 -8.65
CA GLN A 173 8.56 13.70 -8.71
C GLN A 173 8.65 12.89 -7.42
N VAL A 174 8.70 13.57 -6.27
CA VAL A 174 8.75 12.92 -4.96
C VAL A 174 7.48 12.12 -4.69
N ASN A 175 6.30 12.66 -4.97
CA ASN A 175 5.04 11.95 -4.76
C ASN A 175 4.96 10.67 -5.62
N ARG A 176 5.53 10.67 -6.82
CA ARG A 176 5.63 9.46 -7.65
C ARG A 176 6.54 8.41 -6.99
N LEU A 177 7.67 8.82 -6.41
CA LEU A 177 8.55 7.90 -5.68
C LEU A 177 7.84 7.31 -4.45
N LEU A 178 7.05 8.13 -3.76
CA LEU A 178 6.29 7.75 -2.57
C LEU A 178 4.97 7.06 -2.90
N LEU A 179 4.64 6.84 -4.18
CA LEU A 179 3.39 6.22 -4.64
C LEU A 179 2.13 6.92 -4.09
N ALA A 180 2.10 8.25 -4.11
CA ALA A 180 1.01 9.05 -3.54
C ALA A 180 -0.38 8.78 -4.17
N ASP A 181 -0.43 8.18 -5.37
CA ASP A 181 -1.66 7.72 -6.01
C ASP A 181 -2.25 6.47 -5.33
N ILE A 182 -1.39 5.67 -4.69
CA ILE A 182 -1.73 4.46 -3.94
C ILE A 182 -1.85 4.77 -2.43
N ASP A 183 -0.87 5.50 -1.87
CA ASP A 183 -0.82 5.91 -0.47
C ASP A 183 -0.64 7.42 -0.30
N PRO A 184 -1.73 8.20 -0.45
CA PRO A 184 -1.68 9.66 -0.28
C PRO A 184 -1.42 10.08 1.16
N TRP A 185 -1.72 9.23 2.15
CA TRP A 185 -1.54 9.53 3.56
C TRP A 185 -0.08 9.39 3.97
N GLY A 186 0.60 8.32 3.56
CA GLY A 186 2.03 8.14 3.78
C GLY A 186 2.86 9.23 3.08
N ALA A 187 2.50 9.58 1.84
CA ALA A 187 3.16 10.69 1.13
C ALA A 187 2.98 12.03 1.87
N ALA A 188 1.78 12.32 2.37
CA ALA A 188 1.54 13.55 3.14
C ALA A 188 2.26 13.56 4.49
N ALA A 189 2.31 12.43 5.19
CA ALA A 189 3.04 12.30 6.44
C ALA A 189 4.52 12.62 6.22
N TRP A 190 5.13 12.13 5.12
CA TRP A 190 6.51 12.46 4.76
C TRP A 190 6.72 13.97 4.57
N TRP A 191 5.82 14.65 3.84
CA TRP A 191 5.93 16.08 3.56
C TRP A 191 5.70 16.99 4.77
N LEU A 192 4.74 16.63 5.62
CA LEU A 192 4.24 17.48 6.69
C LEU A 192 4.91 17.20 8.05
N SER A 193 5.56 16.04 8.19
CA SER A 193 6.29 15.68 9.41
C SER A 193 7.76 16.12 9.34
N GLY A 194 8.37 16.37 10.49
CA GLY A 194 9.72 16.91 10.56
C GLY A 194 10.76 15.87 10.18
N ASN A 195 11.44 16.05 9.04
CA ASN A 195 12.46 15.13 8.51
C ASN A 195 13.83 15.44 9.13
N THR A 196 14.36 14.50 9.92
CA THR A 196 15.61 14.66 10.66
C THR A 196 16.84 14.76 9.75
N TRP A 197 16.82 14.12 8.58
CA TRP A 197 17.89 14.22 7.59
C TRP A 197 17.89 15.59 6.91
N LEU A 198 16.71 16.12 6.58
CA LEU A 198 16.56 17.43 5.95
C LEU A 198 16.58 18.61 6.96
N GLY A 199 16.48 18.32 8.26
CA GLY A 199 16.51 19.32 9.32
C GLY A 199 15.22 20.15 9.45
N GLY A 200 14.08 19.62 9.01
CA GLY A 200 12.78 20.33 9.04
C GLY A 200 11.69 19.58 8.29
N THR A 201 10.48 20.14 8.21
CA THR A 201 9.39 19.55 7.41
C THR A 201 9.71 19.74 5.92
N PRO A 202 9.69 18.68 5.09
CA PRO A 202 10.02 18.81 3.67
C PRO A 202 9.19 19.88 2.95
N ALA A 203 7.92 20.04 3.32
CA ALA A 203 7.03 21.05 2.74
C ALA A 203 7.51 22.49 3.03
N ALA A 204 8.06 22.76 4.21
CA ALA A 204 8.60 24.08 4.56
C ALA A 204 9.97 24.37 3.91
N LEU A 205 10.60 23.35 3.31
CA LEU A 205 11.90 23.44 2.65
C LEU A 205 11.78 23.60 1.12
N LEU A 206 10.56 23.54 0.56
CA LEU A 206 10.28 23.84 -0.84
C LEU A 206 10.77 25.26 -1.20
N GLY A 207 11.54 25.37 -2.28
CA GLY A 207 12.16 26.62 -2.72
C GLY A 207 13.32 27.12 -1.83
N ARG A 208 13.63 26.45 -0.71
CA ARG A 208 14.76 26.77 0.18
C ARG A 208 15.90 25.77 0.03
N LEU A 209 15.58 24.49 -0.10
CA LEU A 209 16.53 23.43 -0.44
C LEU A 209 16.56 23.19 -1.95
N PRO A 210 17.70 22.75 -2.50
CA PRO A 210 17.77 22.26 -3.87
C PRO A 210 16.85 21.04 -4.05
N ASP A 211 16.06 21.02 -5.12
CA ASP A 211 15.09 19.95 -5.39
C ASP A 211 15.69 18.54 -5.35
N ARG A 212 16.94 18.38 -5.81
CA ARG A 212 17.67 17.11 -5.78
C ARG A 212 17.84 16.53 -4.36
N GLU A 213 17.92 17.37 -3.33
CA GLU A 213 18.06 16.93 -1.95
C GLU A 213 16.73 16.35 -1.45
N LEU A 214 15.60 16.98 -1.81
CA LEU A 214 14.26 16.47 -1.51
C LEU A 214 14.00 15.14 -2.23
N VAL A 215 14.37 15.06 -3.51
CA VAL A 215 14.25 13.81 -4.29
C VAL A 215 15.15 12.72 -3.72
N GLY A 216 16.40 13.04 -3.35
CA GLY A 216 17.33 12.09 -2.78
C GLY A 216 16.86 11.53 -1.43
N ALA A 217 16.31 12.39 -0.57
CA ALA A 217 15.74 11.95 0.72
C ALA A 217 14.51 11.03 0.54
N ALA A 218 13.67 11.30 -0.47
CA ALA A 218 12.55 10.42 -0.79
C ALA A 218 13.03 9.08 -1.41
N ALA A 219 14.01 9.12 -2.31
CA ALA A 219 14.56 7.93 -2.95
C ALA A 219 15.21 6.99 -1.93
N ALA A 220 16.00 7.53 -0.99
CA ALA A 220 16.64 6.75 0.05
C ALA A 220 15.65 6.04 1.00
N LEU A 221 14.44 6.58 1.18
CA LEU A 221 13.37 5.91 1.92
C LEU A 221 12.81 4.70 1.17
N VAL A 222 12.77 4.76 -0.16
CA VAL A 222 12.27 3.68 -1.02
C VAL A 222 13.33 2.61 -1.27
N GLU A 223 14.60 2.99 -1.34
CA GLU A 223 15.73 2.06 -1.52
C GLU A 223 16.15 1.34 -0.23
N GLY A 224 15.79 1.91 0.93
CA GLY A 224 16.06 1.33 2.25
C GLY A 224 15.01 0.33 2.74
N ASP A 225 14.00 0.01 1.92
CA ASP A 225 12.92 -0.94 2.18
C ASP A 225 13.19 -2.31 1.51
#